data_AF-A0A8K0GKA7-F1
#
_entry.id   AF-A0A8K0GKA7-F1
#
_cell.length_a   1.000
_cell.length_b   1.000
_cell.length_c   1.000
_cell.angle_alpha   90.00
_cell.angle_beta   90.00
_cell.angle_gamma   90.00
#
_symmetry.space_group_name_H-M   'P 1'
#
loop_
_entity.id
_entity.type
_entity.pdbx_description
1 polymer ?
#
loop_
_entity_poly.entity_id
_entity_poly.type
_entity_poly.pdbx_seq_one_letter_code
_entity_poly.pdbx_strand_id
1 'polypeptide(L)'
;MTEENETTETSKYTQEQKIIAAVWVHERFHNNQTWNDINRNFMARFSVAPPMRATLLNWERKLFSRGNVDDREKSGRPLARRMHVPYVKASLEESPDLSLRERAKILGLPRTTLLKILREDLNMEFEVEDDSNSSETSKRHIAYNNGKWKKKKISETIEINTTGDEANELSEG
;
A
#
# COMPACT_ATOMS: atom_id res chain seq x y z
N MET A 1 22.41 -6.05 14.65
CA MET A 1 21.12 -6.78 14.53
C MET A 1 20.51 -6.38 13.21
N THR A 2 20.54 -7.27 12.22
CA THR A 2 19.99 -7.02 10.89
C THR A 2 18.49 -7.29 10.95
N GLU A 3 17.69 -6.25 10.73
CA GLU A 3 16.24 -6.35 10.55
C GLU A 3 15.97 -7.07 9.22
N GLU A 4 15.55 -8.33 9.33
CA GLU A 4 15.05 -9.10 8.20
C GLU A 4 13.67 -8.57 7.85
N ASN A 5 13.58 -7.85 6.72
CA ASN A 5 12.33 -7.43 6.12
C ASN A 5 11.49 -8.69 5.84
N GLU A 6 10.42 -8.87 6.61
CA GLU A 6 9.41 -9.90 6.44
C GLU A 6 8.63 -9.64 5.15
N THR A 7 9.21 -10.03 4.01
CA THR A 7 8.49 -10.12 2.76
C THR A 7 7.67 -11.40 2.80
N THR A 8 6.35 -11.28 2.74
CA THR A 8 5.45 -12.43 2.55
C THR A 8 5.67 -13.02 1.16
N GLU A 9 6.75 -13.75 1.00
CA GLU A 9 7.24 -14.26 -0.27
C GLU A 9 6.39 -15.47 -0.67
N THR A 10 5.23 -15.20 -1.27
CA THR A 10 4.27 -16.22 -1.73
C THR A 10 4.78 -16.97 -2.98
N SER A 11 6.02 -16.69 -3.41
CA SER A 11 6.62 -17.25 -4.61
C SER A 11 7.42 -18.50 -4.27
N LYS A 12 7.39 -19.51 -5.16
CA LYS A 12 8.18 -20.75 -5.03
C LYS A 12 9.70 -20.49 -4.96
N TYR A 13 10.16 -19.36 -5.46
CA TYR A 13 11.56 -18.97 -5.50
C TYR A 13 11.76 -17.67 -4.75
N THR A 14 12.87 -17.57 -4.02
CA THR A 14 13.23 -16.35 -3.28
C THR A 14 13.69 -15.25 -4.22
N GLN A 15 13.63 -14.00 -3.78
CA GLN A 15 14.01 -12.84 -4.57
C GLN A 15 15.46 -12.94 -5.04
N GLU A 16 16.36 -13.36 -4.15
CA GLU A 16 17.77 -13.63 -4.48
C GLU A 16 17.89 -14.64 -5.63
N GLN A 17 17.18 -15.78 -5.55
CA GLN A 17 17.20 -16.80 -6.59
C GLN A 17 16.75 -16.24 -7.94
N LYS A 18 15.67 -15.44 -7.95
CA LYS A 18 15.16 -14.83 -9.18
C LYS A 18 16.16 -13.84 -9.78
N ILE A 19 16.79 -12.99 -8.96
CA ILE A 19 17.76 -11.97 -9.40
C ILE A 19 19.00 -12.64 -9.99
N ILE A 20 19.62 -13.58 -9.28
CA ILE A 20 20.84 -14.24 -9.74
C ILE A 20 20.58 -15.01 -11.04
N ALA A 21 19.45 -15.73 -11.11
CA ALA A 21 19.09 -16.46 -12.32
C ALA A 21 18.83 -15.50 -13.50
N ALA A 22 18.20 -14.35 -13.27
CA ALA A 22 18.01 -13.32 -14.28
C ALA A 22 19.33 -12.77 -14.82
N VAL A 23 20.31 -12.51 -13.95
CA VAL A 23 21.66 -12.06 -14.34
C VAL A 23 22.37 -13.10 -15.21
N TRP A 24 22.37 -14.37 -14.79
CA TRP A 24 22.96 -15.44 -15.61
C TRP A 24 22.31 -15.56 -17.00
N VAL A 25 20.99 -15.39 -17.08
CA VAL A 25 20.27 -15.43 -18.37
C VAL A 25 20.64 -14.26 -19.26
N HIS A 26 20.86 -13.07 -18.68
CA HIS A 26 21.28 -11.88 -19.41
C HIS A 26 22.71 -12.04 -19.95
N GLU A 27 23.63 -12.51 -19.11
CA GLU A 27 25.05 -12.64 -19.43
C GLU A 27 25.39 -13.86 -20.30
N ARG A 28 24.46 -14.80 -20.48
CA ARG A 28 24.74 -16.07 -21.17
C ARG A 28 25.31 -15.91 -22.58
N PHE A 29 24.97 -14.82 -23.28
CA PHE A 29 25.50 -14.52 -24.60
C PHE A 29 26.95 -14.04 -24.58
N HIS A 30 27.40 -13.44 -23.47
CA HIS A 30 28.79 -13.02 -23.28
C HIS A 30 29.67 -14.18 -22.80
N ASN A 31 29.11 -15.05 -21.95
CA ASN A 31 29.83 -16.17 -21.34
C ASN A 31 29.68 -17.50 -22.10
N ASN A 32 29.02 -17.50 -23.26
CA ASN A 32 28.69 -18.70 -24.06
C ASN A 32 27.99 -19.81 -23.25
N GLN A 33 27.21 -19.45 -22.23
CA GLN A 33 26.51 -20.43 -21.39
C GLN A 33 25.26 -20.95 -22.09
N THR A 34 25.07 -22.26 -22.04
CA THR A 34 23.83 -22.89 -22.49
C THR A 34 22.77 -22.85 -21.40
N TRP A 35 21.51 -23.13 -21.75
CA TRP A 35 20.44 -23.28 -20.76
C TRP A 35 20.70 -24.41 -19.78
N ASN A 36 21.41 -25.47 -20.20
CA ASN A 36 21.78 -26.57 -19.32
C ASN A 36 22.80 -26.13 -18.27
N ASP A 37 23.73 -25.24 -18.63
CA ASP A 37 24.71 -24.70 -17.70
C ASP A 37 24.03 -23.80 -16.65
N ILE A 38 23.10 -22.94 -17.09
CA ILE A 38 22.31 -22.11 -16.17
C ILE A 38 21.50 -22.98 -15.19
N ASN A 39 20.85 -24.04 -15.69
CA ASN A 39 20.08 -24.95 -14.85
C ASN A 39 20.96 -25.71 -13.85
N ARG A 40 22.15 -26.16 -14.28
CA ARG A 40 23.14 -26.82 -13.41
C ARG A 40 23.65 -25.87 -12.34
N ASN A 41 23.99 -24.63 -12.71
CA ASN A 41 24.46 -23.60 -11.79
C ASN A 41 23.38 -23.24 -10.75
N PHE A 42 22.11 -23.16 -11.18
CA PHE A 42 20.98 -22.93 -10.28
C PHE A 42 20.82 -24.05 -9.25
N MET A 43 20.83 -25.31 -9.71
CA MET A 43 20.79 -26.48 -8.83
C MET A 43 21.99 -26.52 -7.88
N ALA A 44 23.20 -26.29 -8.38
CA ALA A 44 24.42 -26.34 -7.59
C ALA A 44 24.46 -25.26 -6.50
N ARG A 45 23.95 -24.07 -6.79
CA ARG A 45 23.95 -22.94 -5.85
C ARG A 45 22.84 -23.02 -4.82
N PHE A 46 21.62 -23.38 -5.24
CA PHE A 46 20.44 -23.26 -4.38
C PHE A 46 19.88 -24.60 -3.90
N SER A 47 20.34 -25.73 -4.44
CA SER A 47 19.78 -27.07 -4.16
C SER A 47 18.26 -27.18 -4.44
N VAL A 48 17.73 -26.35 -5.33
CA VAL A 48 16.31 -26.30 -5.71
C VAL A 48 16.17 -26.52 -7.21
N ALA A 49 15.16 -27.29 -7.62
CA ALA A 49 14.81 -27.54 -9.02
C ALA A 49 14.79 -26.24 -9.84
N PRO A 50 15.44 -26.19 -11.02
CA PRO A 50 15.55 -24.97 -11.80
C PRO A 50 14.18 -24.56 -12.36
N PRO A 51 13.90 -23.26 -12.50
CA PRO A 51 12.68 -22.77 -13.13
C PRO A 51 12.60 -23.12 -14.61
N MET A 52 11.39 -23.06 -15.17
CA MET A 52 11.22 -23.19 -16.62
C MET A 52 11.90 -22.04 -17.37
N ARG A 53 12.39 -22.32 -18.58
CA ARG A 53 13.02 -21.32 -19.45
C ARG A 53 12.18 -20.05 -19.64
N ALA A 54 10.86 -20.18 -19.78
CA ALA A 54 9.96 -19.04 -19.90
C ALA A 54 9.94 -18.15 -18.65
N THR A 55 10.00 -18.77 -17.47
CA THR A 55 10.08 -18.07 -16.17
C THR A 55 11.39 -17.32 -16.04
N LEU A 56 12.51 -17.96 -16.38
CA LEU A 56 13.85 -17.34 -16.39
C LEU A 56 13.91 -16.11 -17.31
N LEU A 57 13.38 -16.22 -18.55
CA LEU A 57 13.28 -15.09 -19.48
C LEU A 57 12.37 -13.97 -18.97
N ASN A 58 11.31 -14.32 -18.22
CA ASN A 58 10.44 -13.30 -17.63
C ASN A 58 11.17 -12.54 -16.51
N TRP A 59 11.92 -13.23 -15.66
CA TRP A 59 12.71 -12.58 -14.61
C TRP A 59 13.81 -11.69 -15.18
N GLU A 60 14.55 -12.15 -16.18
CA GLU A 60 15.55 -11.34 -16.89
C GLU A 60 14.92 -10.06 -17.45
N ARG A 61 13.83 -10.19 -18.22
CA ARG A 61 13.14 -9.03 -18.77
C ARG A 61 12.71 -8.05 -17.68
N LYS A 62 12.10 -8.55 -16.60
CA LYS A 62 11.65 -7.70 -15.49
C LYS A 62 12.81 -6.97 -14.82
N LEU A 63 13.89 -7.69 -14.50
CA LEU A 63 15.04 -7.12 -13.82
C LEU A 63 15.69 -6.03 -14.67
N PHE A 64 16.01 -6.33 -15.93
CA PHE A 64 16.77 -5.40 -16.78
C PHE A 64 15.91 -4.30 -17.40
N SER A 65 14.58 -4.49 -17.51
CA SER A 65 13.68 -3.42 -18.00
C SER A 65 13.14 -2.52 -16.88
N ARG A 66 12.93 -3.05 -15.67
CA ARG A 66 12.23 -2.34 -14.58
C ARG A 66 13.07 -2.17 -13.31
N GLY A 67 14.17 -2.88 -13.17
CA GLY A 67 14.98 -2.89 -11.94
C GLY A 67 14.42 -3.76 -10.81
N ASN A 68 13.34 -4.51 -11.03
CA ASN A 68 12.73 -5.37 -10.02
C ASN A 68 12.16 -6.65 -10.67
N VAL A 69 12.34 -7.80 -10.01
CA VAL A 69 11.88 -9.12 -10.49
C VAL A 69 10.47 -9.47 -10.03
N ASP A 70 9.97 -8.79 -9.00
CA ASP A 70 8.67 -9.10 -8.44
C ASP A 70 7.51 -8.79 -9.39
N ASP A 71 6.38 -9.42 -9.10
CA ASP A 71 5.14 -9.05 -9.72
C ASP A 71 4.72 -7.67 -9.21
N ARG A 72 4.19 -6.86 -10.12
CA ARG A 72 3.53 -5.63 -9.70
C ARG A 72 2.31 -6.01 -8.88
N GLU A 73 2.01 -5.18 -7.89
CA GLU A 73 0.71 -5.19 -7.26
C GLU A 73 -0.36 -5.19 -8.36
N LYS A 74 -1.26 -6.17 -8.29
CA LYS A 74 -2.34 -6.29 -9.25
C LYS A 74 -3.23 -5.08 -9.03
N SER A 75 -3.33 -4.21 -10.04
CA SER A 75 -4.36 -3.18 -10.04
C SER A 75 -5.71 -3.90 -10.04
N GLY A 76 -6.36 -3.96 -8.87
CA GLY A 76 -7.68 -4.56 -8.74
C GLY A 76 -8.71 -3.85 -9.63
N ARG A 77 -9.97 -4.28 -9.54
CA ARG A 77 -11.06 -3.59 -10.24
C ARG A 77 -11.07 -2.10 -9.86
N PRO A 78 -11.07 -1.17 -10.84
CA PRO A 78 -11.18 0.25 -10.55
C PRO A 78 -12.42 0.55 -9.69
N LEU A 79 -12.22 1.29 -8.60
CA LEU A 79 -13.29 1.66 -7.68
C LEU A 79 -14.10 2.84 -8.27
N ALA A 80 -15.22 2.54 -8.92
CA ALA A 80 -16.11 3.54 -9.53
C ALA A 80 -16.52 4.66 -8.55
N ARG A 81 -16.65 4.33 -7.25
CA ARG A 81 -17.03 5.32 -6.21
C ARG A 81 -16.03 6.47 -6.05
N ARG A 82 -14.75 6.27 -6.39
CA ARG A 82 -13.72 7.33 -6.26
C ARG A 82 -14.00 8.52 -7.15
N MET A 83 -14.74 8.32 -8.25
CA MET A 83 -15.21 9.41 -9.12
C MET A 83 -16.15 10.38 -8.39
N HIS A 84 -16.80 9.93 -7.30
CA HIS A 84 -17.75 10.75 -6.54
C HIS A 84 -17.13 11.52 -5.38
N VAL A 85 -15.88 11.22 -5.00
CA VAL A 85 -15.14 11.89 -3.91
C VAL A 85 -15.17 13.43 -4.02
N PRO A 86 -14.88 14.07 -5.18
CA PRO A 86 -14.89 15.53 -5.25
C PRO A 86 -16.28 16.13 -4.97
N TYR A 87 -17.36 15.52 -5.46
CA TYR A 87 -18.72 16.00 -5.23
C TYR A 87 -19.15 15.84 -3.77
N VAL A 88 -18.76 14.73 -3.14
CA VAL A 88 -19.03 14.50 -1.71
C VAL A 88 -18.28 15.54 -0.86
N LYS A 89 -17.02 15.85 -1.21
CA LYS A 89 -16.23 16.87 -0.52
C LYS A 89 -16.85 18.26 -0.65
N ALA A 90 -17.21 18.67 -1.87
CA ALA A 90 -17.88 19.95 -2.12
C ALA A 90 -19.19 20.07 -1.33
N SER A 91 -20.00 19.00 -1.31
CA SER A 91 -21.26 18.97 -0.55
C SER A 91 -21.03 19.14 0.97
N LEU A 92 -19.96 18.58 1.52
CA LEU A 92 -19.62 18.72 2.94
C LEU A 92 -19.18 20.14 3.30
N GLU A 93 -18.48 20.82 2.38
CA GLU A 93 -18.05 22.21 2.53
C GLU A 93 -19.24 23.19 2.41
N GLU A 94 -20.12 22.96 1.44
CA GLU A 94 -21.30 23.81 1.18
C GLU A 94 -22.38 23.66 2.26
N SER A 95 -22.61 22.45 2.75
CA SER A 95 -23.71 22.15 3.67
C SER A 95 -23.28 21.10 4.68
N PRO A 96 -22.57 21.49 5.75
CA PRO A 96 -22.03 20.55 6.74
C PRO A 96 -23.11 19.86 7.57
N ASP A 97 -24.25 20.51 7.80
CA ASP A 97 -25.31 20.01 8.70
C ASP A 97 -26.28 19.02 8.04
N LEU A 98 -26.16 18.76 6.73
CA LEU A 98 -27.00 17.78 6.05
C LEU A 98 -26.78 16.37 6.59
N SER A 99 -27.89 15.68 6.87
CA SER A 99 -27.83 14.28 7.25
C SER A 99 -27.27 13.41 6.13
N LEU A 100 -26.70 12.26 6.49
CA LEU A 100 -26.17 11.30 5.52
C LEU A 100 -27.25 10.87 4.50
N ARG A 101 -28.51 10.76 4.94
CA ARG A 101 -29.64 10.35 4.09
C ARG A 101 -29.97 11.43 3.06
N GLU A 102 -30.05 12.69 3.48
CA GLU A 102 -30.35 13.81 2.59
C GLU A 102 -29.22 14.03 1.59
N ARG A 103 -27.97 14.01 2.06
CA ARG A 103 -26.80 14.13 1.21
C ARG A 103 -26.75 13.03 0.15
N ALA A 104 -27.04 11.79 0.52
CA ALA A 104 -27.13 10.68 -0.42
C ALA A 104 -28.20 10.91 -1.50
N LYS A 105 -29.37 11.44 -1.10
CA LYS A 105 -30.46 11.78 -2.03
C LYS A 105 -30.06 12.89 -3.00
N ILE A 106 -29.46 13.97 -2.50
CA ILE A 106 -29.01 15.12 -3.30
C ILE A 106 -27.94 14.69 -4.32
N LEU A 107 -26.97 13.89 -3.89
CA LEU A 107 -25.89 13.41 -4.76
C LEU A 107 -26.27 12.24 -5.66
N GLY A 108 -27.50 11.69 -5.53
CA GLY A 108 -27.93 10.51 -6.29
C GLY A 108 -27.12 9.24 -5.98
N LEU A 109 -26.53 9.16 -4.78
CA LEU A 109 -25.65 8.05 -4.38
C LEU A 109 -26.36 7.10 -3.42
N PRO A 110 -26.11 5.77 -3.53
CA PRO A 110 -26.49 4.85 -2.47
C PRO A 110 -25.83 5.26 -1.15
N ARG A 111 -26.59 5.23 -0.04
CA ARG A 111 -26.08 5.59 1.29
C ARG A 111 -24.84 4.78 1.68
N THR A 112 -24.78 3.51 1.27
CA THR A 112 -23.62 2.62 1.51
C THR A 112 -22.38 3.09 0.76
N THR A 113 -22.53 3.55 -0.49
CA THR A 113 -21.43 4.12 -1.29
C THR A 113 -20.95 5.43 -0.68
N LEU A 114 -21.88 6.32 -0.31
CA LEU A 114 -21.53 7.57 0.38
C LEU A 114 -20.77 7.27 1.67
N LEU A 115 -21.25 6.34 2.50
CA LEU A 115 -20.59 5.95 3.75
C LEU A 115 -19.16 5.44 3.54
N LYS A 116 -18.94 4.61 2.51
CA LYS A 116 -17.59 4.15 2.14
C LYS A 116 -16.69 5.29 1.72
N ILE A 117 -17.21 6.23 0.92
CA ILE A 117 -16.45 7.42 0.52
C ILE A 117 -16.04 8.23 1.75
N LEU A 118 -16.98 8.49 2.68
CA LEU A 118 -16.69 9.27 3.88
C LEU A 118 -15.63 8.58 4.76
N ARG A 119 -15.74 7.26 4.98
CA ARG A 119 -14.86 6.51 5.89
C ARG A 119 -13.51 6.13 5.29
N GLU A 120 -13.50 5.62 4.07
CA GLU A 120 -12.32 5.01 3.43
C GLU A 120 -11.58 5.97 2.50
N ASP A 121 -12.31 6.85 1.78
CA ASP A 121 -11.71 7.72 0.77
C ASP A 121 -11.46 9.15 1.31
N LEU A 122 -12.20 9.59 2.34
CA LEU A 122 -12.06 10.89 3.00
C LEU A 122 -11.57 10.81 4.46
N ASN A 123 -11.34 9.59 4.98
CA ASN A 123 -10.88 9.32 6.34
C ASN A 123 -11.66 10.09 7.42
N MET A 124 -13.00 10.05 7.36
CA MET A 124 -13.87 10.68 8.34
C MET A 124 -14.49 9.68 9.30
N GLU A 125 -14.75 10.15 10.51
CA GLU A 125 -15.48 9.46 11.55
C GLU A 125 -16.76 10.22 11.90
N PHE A 126 -17.76 9.46 12.34
CA PHE A 126 -19.02 10.01 12.82
C PHE A 126 -18.90 10.18 14.32
N GLU A 127 -18.85 11.42 14.78
CA GLU A 127 -18.91 11.75 16.20
C GLU A 127 -20.36 12.00 16.60
N VAL A 128 -20.83 11.32 17.64
CA VAL A 128 -22.08 11.67 18.32
C VAL A 128 -21.71 12.67 19.41
N GLU A 129 -22.44 13.78 19.49
CA GLU A 129 -22.34 14.68 20.64
C GLU A 129 -22.96 13.95 21.84
N ASP A 130 -22.12 13.54 22.80
CA ASP A 130 -22.55 12.82 24.01
C ASP A 130 -23.36 13.77 24.92
N ASP A 131 -24.69 13.68 24.87
CA ASP A 131 -25.51 14.14 25.99
C ASP A 131 -25.12 13.28 27.21
N SER A 132 -24.60 13.94 28.24
CA SER A 132 -23.95 13.36 29.42
C SER A 132 -24.91 12.63 30.38
N ASN A 133 -25.76 11.74 29.87
CA ASN A 133 -26.63 10.88 30.68
C ASN A 133 -27.11 9.58 29.99
N SER A 134 -26.41 9.06 28.98
CA SER A 134 -26.82 7.84 28.26
C SER A 134 -25.92 6.65 28.55
N SER A 135 -26.52 5.58 29.08
CA SER A 135 -25.86 4.32 29.46
C SER A 135 -25.14 3.64 28.30
N GLU A 136 -24.04 2.95 28.62
CA GLU A 136 -23.06 2.32 27.73
C GLU A 136 -23.63 1.33 26.69
N THR A 137 -24.81 0.76 26.95
CA THR A 137 -25.53 -0.15 26.04
C THR A 137 -26.23 0.60 24.90
N SER A 138 -26.57 1.88 25.08
CA SER A 138 -27.28 2.72 24.10
C SER A 138 -26.35 3.24 23.00
N LYS A 139 -25.04 3.32 23.26
CA LYS A 139 -24.02 3.82 22.31
C LYS A 139 -23.88 2.99 21.03
N ARG A 140 -24.20 1.69 21.09
CA ARG A 140 -24.04 0.76 19.95
C ARG A 140 -25.08 0.97 18.84
N HIS A 141 -26.17 1.70 19.12
CA HIS A 141 -27.29 1.86 18.20
C HIS A 141 -27.78 3.31 18.11
N ILE A 142 -26.85 4.28 18.22
CA ILE A 142 -27.19 5.69 18.00
C ILE A 142 -27.44 5.88 16.50
N ALA A 143 -28.70 6.17 16.16
CA ALA A 143 -29.08 6.54 14.80
C ALA A 143 -28.26 7.76 14.36
N TYR A 144 -27.88 7.79 13.08
CA TYR A 144 -27.10 8.85 12.42
C TYR A 144 -27.72 10.26 12.44
N ASN A 145 -28.61 10.55 13.38
CA ASN A 145 -29.45 11.73 13.44
C ASN A 145 -28.86 12.86 14.29
N ASN A 146 -27.97 12.55 15.27
CA ASN A 146 -27.47 13.54 16.24
C ASN A 146 -25.93 13.63 16.27
N GLY A 147 -25.26 13.50 15.12
CA GLY A 147 -23.80 13.52 15.05
C GLY A 147 -23.27 14.19 13.79
N LYS A 148 -22.00 14.60 13.83
CA LYS A 148 -21.33 15.28 12.72
C LYS A 148 -20.16 14.43 12.20
N TRP A 149 -19.95 14.48 10.89
CA TRP A 149 -18.79 13.85 10.26
C TRP A 149 -17.57 14.76 10.42
N LYS A 150 -16.50 14.24 11.02
CA LYS A 150 -15.24 14.96 11.19
C LYS A 150 -14.08 14.13 10.62
N LYS A 151 -13.01 14.81 10.21
CA LYS A 151 -11.77 14.13 9.80
C LYS A 151 -11.18 13.40 10.99
N LYS A 152 -10.70 12.18 10.79
CA LYS A 152 -9.92 11.46 11.79
C LYS A 152 -8.73 12.32 12.22
N LYS A 153 -8.50 12.44 13.53
CA LYS A 153 -7.23 12.98 14.04
C LYS A 153 -6.14 11.99 13.67
N ILE A 154 -5.22 12.41 12.81
CA ILE A 154 -4.00 11.66 12.55
C ILE A 154 -3.16 11.86 13.81
N SER A 155 -2.94 10.80 14.59
CA SER A 155 -1.91 10.81 15.62
C SER A 155 -0.56 10.84 14.90
N GLU A 156 -0.08 12.04 14.59
CA GLU A 156 1.29 12.28 14.15
C GLU A 156 2.23 12.01 15.34
N THR A 157 2.69 10.77 15.48
CA THR A 157 3.98 10.49 16.10
C THR A 157 4.93 10.13 14.96
N ILE A 158 5.40 11.15 14.25
CA ILE A 158 6.65 11.07 13.50
C ILE A 158 7.64 11.85 14.35
N GLU A 159 8.34 11.14 15.25
CA GLU A 159 9.50 11.69 15.94
C GLU A 159 10.59 11.92 14.89
N ILE A 160 10.74 13.18 14.48
CA ILE A 160 11.87 13.60 13.65
C ILE A 160 13.07 13.69 14.59
N ASN A 161 13.80 12.58 14.75
CA ASN A 161 15.10 12.58 15.41
C ASN A 161 16.08 13.39 14.56
N THR A 162 16.22 14.67 14.89
CA THR A 162 17.33 15.52 14.44
C THR A 162 18.49 15.31 15.40
N THR A 163 19.24 14.23 15.17
CA THR A 163 20.57 14.04 15.76
C THR A 163 21.59 14.42 14.69
N GLY A 164 21.96 15.70 14.67
CA GLY A 164 23.11 16.21 13.94
C GLY A 164 24.24 16.45 14.94
N ASP A 165 25.01 15.40 15.20
CA ASP A 165 26.30 15.50 15.88
C ASP A 165 27.33 16.17 14.97
N GLU A 166 28.08 17.08 15.59
CA GLU A 166 29.53 17.30 15.47
C GLU A 166 30.16 17.47 14.08
N ALA A 167 30.65 18.69 13.82
CA ALA A 167 31.93 18.89 13.13
C ALA A 167 32.68 20.02 13.85
N ASN A 168 33.57 19.61 14.74
CA ASN A 168 34.60 20.44 15.38
C ASN A 168 35.93 20.12 14.68
N GLU A 169 36.39 20.99 13.77
CA GLU A 169 37.78 21.08 13.25
C GLU A 169 37.92 22.50 12.65
N LEU A 170 38.96 23.32 12.81
CA LEU A 170 40.24 23.27 13.51
C LEU A 170 40.71 24.74 13.58
N SER A 171 41.34 25.13 14.69
CA SER A 171 42.00 26.42 14.84
C SER A 171 43.38 26.42 14.17
N GLU A 172 43.65 27.40 13.32
CA GLU A 172 45.01 27.95 13.14
C GLU A 172 44.94 29.46 13.37
N GLY A 173 45.60 29.89 14.45
CA GLY A 173 45.77 31.28 14.89
C GLY A 173 46.77 31.31 16.03
#